data_AF-A0A9E0YFP8-F1
#
_entry.id   AF-A0A9E0YFP8-F1
#
_cell.length_a   1.000
_cell.length_b   1.000
_cell.length_c   1.000
_cell.angle_alpha   90.00
_cell.angle_beta   90.00
_cell.angle_gamma   90.00
#
_symmetry.space_group_name_H-M   'P 1'
#
loop_
_entity.id
_entity.type
_entity.pdbx_description
1 polymer ?
#
loop_
_entity_poly.entity_id
_entity_poly.type
_entity_poly.pdbx_seq_one_letter_code
_entity_poly.pdbx_strand_id
1 'polypeptide(L)'
;MKKLLLALVLAFASISAFAGDVYPTVDGYQVYLPSCGGTIQINNGGANQQLNAVLRNVQNCSNVTLQDGRHYEMNQPQGSRGGSYTVLTASQLSPGTYSTIVTISSDSGKHYDRAIVYFTVTR
;
A
#
# COMPACT_ATOMS: atom_id res chain seq x y z
N MET A 1 41.54 8.00 42.31
CA MET A 1 40.57 6.88 42.41
C MET A 1 39.81 6.81 41.10
N LYS A 2 39.77 5.61 40.50
CA LYS A 2 39.25 5.28 39.16
C LYS A 2 37.72 5.09 39.20
N LYS A 3 37.06 5.33 38.04
CA LYS A 3 35.71 4.88 37.61
C LYS A 3 34.56 5.77 38.12
N LEU A 4 33.50 6.06 37.36
CA LEU A 4 32.91 5.37 36.20
C LEU A 4 32.07 6.39 35.41
N LEU A 5 32.41 6.65 34.15
CA LEU A 5 31.53 7.34 33.21
C LEU A 5 30.42 6.34 32.83
N LEU A 6 29.17 6.61 33.20
CA LEU A 6 28.02 5.82 32.78
C LEU A 6 27.60 6.32 31.38
N ALA A 7 28.17 5.74 30.33
CA ALA A 7 27.74 5.96 28.96
C ALA A 7 26.41 5.23 28.73
N LEU A 8 25.32 5.99 28.70
CA LEU A 8 24.01 5.50 28.29
C LEU A 8 24.02 5.28 26.77
N VAL A 9 24.34 4.05 26.36
CA VAL A 9 24.22 3.61 24.96
C VAL A 9 22.74 3.43 24.67
N LEU A 10 22.07 4.47 24.13
CA LEU A 10 20.81 4.27 23.40
C LEU A 10 21.15 3.57 22.09
N ALA A 11 21.12 2.24 22.10
CA ALA A 11 21.04 1.47 20.87
C ALA A 11 19.71 1.81 20.20
N PHE A 12 19.76 2.68 19.18
CA PHE A 12 18.72 2.75 18.17
C PHE A 12 18.66 1.38 17.50
N ALA A 13 17.80 0.50 17.99
CA ALA A 13 17.33 -0.63 17.22
C ALA A 13 16.57 -0.04 16.04
N SER A 14 17.27 0.15 14.92
CA SER A 14 16.68 0.47 13.63
C SER A 14 15.72 -0.67 13.29
N ILE A 15 14.44 -0.47 13.60
CA ILE A 15 13.36 -1.38 13.23
C ILE A 15 13.35 -1.37 11.72
N SER A 16 13.88 -2.44 11.12
CA SER A 16 13.82 -2.66 9.68
C SER A 16 12.34 -2.70 9.28
N ALA A 17 11.91 -1.65 8.58
CA ALA A 17 10.61 -1.62 7.96
C ALA A 17 10.63 -2.63 6.81
N PHE A 18 10.00 -3.79 7.01
CA PHE A 18 9.87 -4.79 5.96
C PHE A 18 8.83 -4.30 4.96
N ALA A 19 9.29 -3.84 3.79
CA ALA A 19 8.47 -3.74 2.58
C ALA A 19 8.09 -5.13 2.11
N GLY A 20 6.80 -5.39 1.90
CA GLY A 20 6.38 -6.39 0.93
C GLY A 20 6.00 -5.75 -0.39
N ASP A 21 6.67 -6.12 -1.48
CA ASP A 21 6.16 -5.82 -2.82
C ASP A 21 5.21 -6.94 -3.24
N VAL A 22 4.03 -6.55 -3.73
CA VAL A 22 3.00 -7.46 -4.23
C VAL A 22 2.56 -7.05 -5.64
N TYR A 23 2.16 -8.03 -6.46
CA TYR A 23 1.87 -7.82 -7.88
C TYR A 23 0.46 -8.28 -8.24
N PRO A 24 -0.60 -7.54 -7.84
CA PRO A 24 -1.97 -7.92 -8.18
C PRO A 24 -2.26 -7.67 -9.66
N THR A 25 -2.99 -8.59 -10.27
CA THR A 25 -3.53 -8.48 -11.62
C THR A 25 -4.85 -7.71 -11.62
N VAL A 26 -5.11 -6.96 -12.70
CA VAL A 26 -6.40 -6.29 -12.92
C VAL A 26 -7.48 -7.34 -13.10
N ASP A 27 -8.65 -7.09 -12.51
CA ASP A 27 -9.87 -7.91 -12.64
C ASP A 27 -9.76 -9.34 -12.10
N GLY A 28 -8.81 -9.59 -11.21
CA GLY A 28 -8.83 -10.81 -10.40
C GLY A 28 -7.47 -11.26 -9.93
N TYR A 29 -7.17 -11.01 -8.65
CA TYR A 29 -7.11 -11.98 -7.55
C TYR A 29 -6.89 -11.15 -6.28
N GLN A 30 -7.32 -11.62 -5.12
CA GLN A 30 -6.90 -10.98 -3.87
C GLN A 30 -5.45 -11.39 -3.58
N VAL A 31 -4.59 -10.41 -3.36
CA VAL A 31 -3.19 -10.64 -2.98
C VAL A 31 -3.02 -10.26 -1.51
N TYR A 32 -2.34 -11.13 -0.77
CA TYR A 32 -2.04 -10.91 0.64
C TYR A 32 -0.97 -9.84 0.82
N LEU A 33 -1.15 -8.99 1.83
CA LEU A 33 -0.21 -7.92 2.19
C LEU A 33 0.69 -8.41 3.34
N PRO A 34 1.96 -8.77 3.09
CA PRO A 34 2.77 -9.47 4.07
C PRO A 34 3.19 -8.61 5.27
N SER A 35 3.35 -7.30 5.11
CA SER A 35 3.70 -6.39 6.22
C SER A 35 2.46 -5.84 6.93
N CYS A 36 1.46 -5.44 6.14
CA CYS A 36 0.25 -4.78 6.60
C CYS A 36 -0.85 -5.76 7.07
N GLY A 37 -0.80 -7.03 6.64
CA GLY A 37 -1.90 -7.97 6.77
C GLY A 37 -3.11 -7.61 5.90
N GLY A 38 -4.08 -8.51 5.81
CA GLY A 38 -5.25 -8.33 4.96
C GLY A 38 -4.96 -8.59 3.48
N THR A 39 -5.80 -8.07 2.60
CA THR A 39 -5.67 -8.26 1.15
C THR A 39 -5.89 -6.99 0.35
N ILE A 40 -5.26 -6.94 -0.82
CA ILE A 40 -5.53 -5.97 -1.88
C ILE A 40 -6.07 -6.68 -3.12
N GLN A 41 -7.03 -6.06 -3.80
CA GLN A 41 -7.55 -6.48 -5.09
C GLN A 41 -7.59 -5.28 -6.03
N ILE A 42 -7.28 -5.50 -7.30
CA ILE A 42 -7.43 -4.46 -8.32
C ILE A 42 -8.66 -4.75 -9.15
N ASN A 43 -9.59 -3.80 -9.16
CA ASN A 43 -10.83 -3.87 -9.93
C ASN A 43 -10.82 -2.81 -11.02
N ASN A 44 -11.17 -3.20 -12.24
CA ASN A 44 -11.57 -2.28 -13.28
C ASN A 44 -13.06 -1.98 -13.11
N GLY A 45 -13.39 -0.72 -12.81
CA GLY A 45 -14.75 -0.22 -12.55
C GLY A 45 -15.69 -0.21 -13.77
N GLY A 46 -15.44 -1.08 -14.77
CA GLY A 46 -16.30 -1.24 -15.94
C GLY A 46 -16.40 0.02 -16.80
N ALA A 47 -17.62 0.56 -16.92
CA ALA A 47 -18.00 1.60 -17.89
C ALA A 47 -17.16 2.90 -17.83
N ASN A 48 -16.57 3.22 -16.67
CA ASN A 48 -15.72 4.41 -16.50
C ASN A 48 -14.22 4.13 -16.65
N GLN A 49 -13.84 2.87 -16.93
CA GLN A 49 -12.45 2.39 -17.03
C GLN A 49 -11.59 2.90 -15.85
N GLN A 50 -12.15 2.87 -14.64
CA GLN A 50 -11.47 3.31 -13.43
C GLN A 50 -10.76 2.13 -12.79
N LEU A 51 -9.46 2.26 -12.57
CA LEU A 51 -8.69 1.28 -11.83
C LEU A 51 -8.81 1.58 -10.34
N ASN A 52 -9.44 0.68 -9.58
CA ASN A 52 -9.65 0.82 -8.15
C ASN A 52 -8.81 -0.21 -7.39
N ALA A 53 -8.09 0.24 -6.37
CA ALA A 53 -7.47 -0.62 -5.37
C ALA A 53 -8.46 -0.84 -4.22
N VAL A 54 -8.83 -2.09 -3.99
CA VAL A 54 -9.77 -2.49 -2.94
C VAL A 54 -9.01 -3.23 -1.85
N LEU A 55 -8.96 -2.62 -0.67
CA LEU A 55 -8.28 -3.15 0.51
C LEU A 55 -9.29 -3.76 1.48
N ARG A 56 -8.95 -4.90 2.08
CA ARG A 56 -9.80 -5.61 3.06
C ARG A 56 -9.02 -6.14 4.23
N ASN A 57 -9.60 -6.03 5.42
CA ASN A 57 -9.11 -6.62 6.67
C ASN A 57 -7.65 -6.28 6.99
N VAL A 58 -7.23 -5.04 6.69
CA VAL A 58 -5.85 -4.56 6.92
C VAL A 58 -5.60 -4.44 8.43
N GLN A 59 -4.46 -4.95 8.90
CA GLN A 59 -4.19 -5.12 10.34
C GLN A 59 -3.23 -4.05 10.86
N ASN A 60 -2.04 -3.98 10.27
CA ASN A 60 -0.91 -3.21 10.80
C ASN A 60 -0.76 -1.82 10.17
N CYS A 61 -1.44 -1.57 9.04
CA CYS A 61 -1.36 -0.32 8.30
C CYS A 61 -2.65 0.49 8.43
N SER A 62 -2.54 1.81 8.27
CA SER A 62 -3.63 2.78 8.42
C SER A 62 -3.74 3.73 7.24
N ASN A 63 -2.78 3.74 6.32
CA ASN A 63 -2.70 4.72 5.25
C ASN A 63 -2.57 4.08 3.89
N VAL A 64 -3.08 4.77 2.88
CA VAL A 64 -2.93 4.45 1.46
C VAL A 64 -2.38 5.68 0.75
N THR A 65 -1.25 5.52 0.06
CA THR A 65 -0.66 6.56 -0.78
C THR A 65 -0.57 6.07 -2.21
N LEU A 66 -1.12 6.85 -3.14
CA LEU A 66 -1.08 6.56 -4.56
C LEU A 66 0.17 7.18 -5.19
N GLN A 67 0.58 6.65 -6.34
CA GLN A 67 1.78 7.12 -7.06
C GLN A 67 1.72 8.61 -7.45
N ASP A 68 0.52 9.19 -7.59
CA ASP A 68 0.33 10.62 -7.87
C ASP A 68 0.39 11.52 -6.62
N GLY A 69 0.70 10.94 -5.45
CA GLY A 69 0.85 11.65 -4.18
C GLY A 69 -0.45 11.80 -3.37
N ARG A 70 -1.60 11.36 -3.89
CA ARG A 70 -2.83 11.33 -3.09
C ARG A 70 -2.69 10.37 -1.91
N HIS A 71 -3.14 10.85 -0.74
CA HIS A 71 -3.02 10.14 0.53
C HIS A 71 -4.39 9.97 1.18
N TYR A 72 -4.65 8.80 1.75
CA TYR A 72 -5.91 8.44 2.38
C TYR A 72 -5.68 7.70 3.69
N GLU A 73 -6.44 8.06 4.71
CA GLU A 73 -6.47 7.36 6.00
C GLU A 73 -7.61 6.33 6.04
N MET A 74 -7.31 5.14 6.55
CA MET A 74 -8.24 4.06 6.85
C MET A 74 -8.72 4.21 8.30
N ASN A 75 -9.76 5.03 8.49
CA ASN A 75 -10.27 5.41 9.81
C ASN A 75 -11.09 4.33 10.54
N GLN A 76 -10.87 3.06 10.23
CA GLN A 76 -11.51 1.93 10.91
C GLN A 76 -10.58 1.27 11.93
N PRO A 77 -11.13 0.53 12.91
CA PRO A 77 -10.35 -0.32 13.81
C PRO A 77 -9.48 -1.32 13.04
N GLN A 78 -8.33 -1.68 13.62
CA GLN A 78 -7.44 -2.70 13.06
C GLN A 78 -8.22 -3.98 12.73
N GLY A 79 -7.90 -4.57 11.58
CA GLY A 79 -8.57 -5.77 11.06
C GLY A 79 -9.95 -5.55 10.47
N SER A 80 -10.50 -4.33 10.58
CA SER A 80 -11.65 -3.84 9.81
C SER A 80 -11.27 -2.72 8.83
N ARG A 81 -9.98 -2.36 8.77
CA ARG A 81 -9.47 -1.33 7.84
C ARG A 81 -9.54 -1.81 6.41
N GLY A 82 -10.00 -0.92 5.56
CA GLY A 82 -10.19 -1.18 4.14
C GLY A 82 -10.93 -0.04 3.46
N GLY A 83 -11.08 -0.17 2.15
CA GLY A 83 -11.67 0.86 1.31
C GLY A 83 -11.46 0.56 -0.16
N SER A 84 -12.09 1.36 -1.01
CA SER A 84 -11.87 1.35 -2.46
C SER A 84 -11.30 2.71 -2.86
N TYR A 85 -10.12 2.69 -3.46
CA TYR A 85 -9.36 3.88 -3.82
C TYR A 85 -9.14 3.91 -5.33
N THR A 86 -9.64 4.96 -5.99
CA THR A 86 -9.42 5.13 -7.42
C THR A 86 -7.97 5.49 -7.69
N VAL A 87 -7.23 4.53 -8.22
CA VAL A 87 -5.81 4.67 -8.55
C VAL A 87 -5.64 5.47 -9.83
N LEU A 88 -6.46 5.17 -10.84
CA LEU A 88 -6.39 5.83 -12.14
C LEU A 88 -7.76 5.84 -12.84
N THR A 89 -8.02 6.86 -13.66
CA THR A 89 -9.17 6.89 -14.59
C THR A 89 -8.64 6.79 -16.02
N ALA A 90 -8.95 5.72 -16.76
CA ALA A 90 -8.33 5.47 -18.06
C ALA A 90 -8.75 6.46 -19.16
N SER A 91 -9.79 7.28 -18.95
CA SER A 91 -10.12 8.40 -19.85
C SER A 91 -8.97 9.40 -20.02
N GLN A 92 -7.97 9.34 -19.14
CA GLN A 92 -6.78 10.18 -19.16
C GLN A 92 -5.58 9.56 -19.90
N LEU A 93 -5.68 8.31 -20.38
CA LEU A 93 -4.56 7.60 -20.99
C LEU A 93 -4.78 7.29 -22.48
N SER A 94 -3.69 7.36 -23.24
CA SER A 94 -3.60 6.78 -24.58
C SER A 94 -3.53 5.25 -24.49
N PRO A 95 -3.87 4.51 -25.56
CA PRO A 95 -3.58 3.08 -25.62
C PRO A 95 -2.11 2.79 -25.31
N GLY A 96 -1.85 1.74 -24.53
CA GLY A 96 -0.51 1.38 -24.08
C GLY A 96 -0.50 0.52 -22.81
N THR A 97 0.69 0.05 -22.43
CA THR A 97 0.92 -0.66 -21.18
C THR A 97 1.48 0.29 -20.13
N TYR A 98 0.91 0.25 -18.94
CA TYR A 98 1.24 1.15 -17.84
C TYR A 98 1.47 0.35 -16.57
N SER A 99 2.11 1.01 -15.60
CA SER A 99 2.17 0.53 -14.24
C SER A 99 1.79 1.64 -13.27
N THR A 100 1.25 1.25 -12.13
CA THR A 100 0.99 2.15 -11.01
C THR A 100 1.34 1.49 -9.69
N ILE A 101 1.71 2.30 -8.71
CA ILE A 101 2.06 1.84 -7.37
C ILE A 101 1.02 2.34 -6.37
N VAL A 102 0.55 1.43 -5.52
CA VAL A 102 -0.25 1.75 -4.33
C VAL A 102 0.58 1.37 -3.11
N THR A 103 0.89 2.36 -2.27
CA THR A 103 1.62 2.14 -1.02
C THR A 103 0.63 2.06 0.13
N ILE A 104 0.72 1.01 0.93
CA ILE A 104 -0.09 0.81 2.13
C ILE A 104 0.86 0.89 3.32
N SER A 105 0.63 1.76 4.30
CA SER A 105 1.60 1.99 5.37
C SER A 105 0.96 2.27 6.73
N SER A 106 1.70 2.04 7.79
CA SER A 106 1.37 2.50 9.15
C SER A 106 1.83 3.94 9.38
N ASP A 107 1.17 4.69 10.26
CA ASP A 107 1.60 6.05 10.66
C ASP A 107 3.03 6.08 11.23
N SER A 108 3.40 5.00 11.92
CA SER A 108 4.74 4.85 12.51
C SER A 108 5.84 4.54 11.50
N GLY A 109 5.49 4.24 10.24
CA GLY A 109 6.44 3.75 9.22
C GLY A 109 6.97 2.33 9.45
N LYS A 110 6.59 1.65 10.54
CA LYS A 110 7.09 0.30 10.88
C LYS A 110 6.62 -0.78 9.90
N HIS A 111 5.40 -0.65 9.39
CA HIS A 111 4.81 -1.55 8.41
C HIS A 111 4.50 -0.79 7.14
N TYR A 112 4.85 -1.39 6.01
CA TYR A 112 4.39 -0.94 4.70
C TYR A 112 4.47 -2.06 3.66
N ASP A 113 3.56 -2.02 2.70
CA ASP A 113 3.56 -2.85 1.49
C ASP A 113 3.38 -1.96 0.25
N ARG A 114 3.88 -2.41 -0.89
CA ARG A 114 3.66 -1.77 -2.19
C ARG A 114 2.97 -2.74 -3.12
N ALA A 115 1.79 -2.38 -3.60
CA ALA A 115 1.15 -3.07 -4.70
C ALA A 115 1.54 -2.43 -6.03
N ILE A 116 2.29 -3.18 -6.84
CA ILE A 116 2.73 -2.77 -8.18
C ILE A 116 1.78 -3.40 -9.19
N VAL A 117 0.98 -2.57 -9.84
CA VAL A 117 -0.08 -3.01 -10.74
C VAL A 117 0.35 -2.74 -12.17
N TYR A 118 0.33 -3.76 -13.02
CA TYR A 118 0.53 -3.63 -14.46
C TYR A 118 -0.81 -3.77 -15.18
N PHE A 119 -1.07 -2.91 -16.17
CA PHE A 119 -2.31 -2.93 -16.92
C PHE A 119 -2.13 -2.40 -18.34
N THR A 120 -3.03 -2.80 -19.23
CA THR A 120 -3.03 -2.37 -20.64
C THR A 120 -4.32 -1.64 -20.94
N VAL A 121 -4.20 -0.49 -21.61
CA VAL A 121 -5.31 0.27 -22.19
C VAL A 121 -5.32 -0.03 -23.69
N THR A 122 -6.38 -0.65 -24.21
CA THR A 122 -6.43 -1.12 -25.61
C THR A 122 -7.19 -0.20 -26.57
N ARG A 123 -8.22 0.51 -26.08
CA ARG A 123 -9.25 1.22 -26.88
C ARG A 123 -10.01 0.36 -27.90
#